data_AF-A0A316RUX6-F1
#
_entry.id   AF-A0A316RUX6-F1
#
_cell.length_a   1.000
_cell.length_b   1.000
_cell.length_c   1.000
_cell.angle_alpha   90.00
_cell.angle_beta   90.00
_cell.angle_gamma   90.00
#
_symmetry.space_group_name_H-M   'P 1'
#
loop_
_entity.id
_entity.type
_entity.pdbx_description
1 polymer ?
#
loop_
_entity_poly.entity_id
_entity_poly.type
_entity_poly.pdbx_seq_one_letter_code
_entity_poly.pdbx_strand_id
1 'polypeptide(L)'
;MSALSEGRRPPVDRSEGARFDGYDALAAYARAADCTPPDYAAFDRATVSHINLFSMRDNFDFARLSRILDEMLRALPALRRVFAKPIIHLKDEQEILPVESVRVVNNRSILHASAHSELWEDITKAGSVRPRRLLTVTNQDEYALYENIGFTRLILQTVAFLRHHIRTVREFLYADDILSRNLLERGSHLYYVLAVGKLRTGYMRGMEAYRDTAQRCLARMEYLYDALTSRMDCPLIRQCSRYAGRFVLHRSNLFRMHRDYHCVYSLLCFCAENGIGTETVSGDAGGLSADGYFAFCEALSLFAAGHFSFAPDPPEQAIRFCDMDIRLAFGAWSLRLTVVQGEPPADGVTPRGILIEVRRDLTYRILLLPTVRQSVRDGEDPAGAFRSVCPADEYLPTDPFGTAGRLTLSLTDIESFRRVQQLLLRAMVYASEPEAGDDADCPFCGHPLGALRVTADGWVRDCPACRTRIARCLCPVTGLAYRTTGICPPEGRIPVRRTAVQTVPERGGDTWRADAERRMNFRNITRLSPDGSPVCPRCGRIHSPPAPCGG
;
A
#
# COMPACT_ATOMS: atom_id res chain seq x y z
N MET A 1 -34.68 -47.70 -27.45
CA MET A 1 -35.75 -47.13 -26.61
C MET A 1 -35.19 -46.92 -25.22
N SER A 2 -34.78 -45.68 -24.87
CA SER A 2 -35.53 -44.72 -24.00
C SER A 2 -35.68 -45.23 -22.56
N ALA A 3 -35.41 -44.53 -21.46
CA ALA A 3 -35.02 -43.15 -21.16
C ALA A 3 -34.43 -43.17 -19.71
N LEU A 4 -33.29 -42.53 -19.42
CA LEU A 4 -33.20 -41.24 -18.70
C LEU A 4 -34.34 -40.98 -17.69
N SER A 5 -34.06 -41.18 -16.39
CA SER A 5 -34.75 -40.47 -15.31
C SER A 5 -33.75 -39.91 -14.29
N GLU A 6 -33.72 -38.58 -14.30
CA GLU A 6 -33.19 -37.60 -13.36
C GLU A 6 -32.79 -38.09 -11.96
N GLY A 7 -31.48 -38.12 -11.71
CA GLY A 7 -30.93 -38.08 -10.36
C GLY A 7 -31.24 -36.73 -9.71
N ARG A 8 -32.21 -36.71 -8.80
CA ARG A 8 -32.44 -35.60 -7.87
C ARG A 8 -31.15 -35.28 -7.12
N ARG A 9 -30.58 -34.09 -7.39
CA ARG A 9 -29.57 -33.49 -6.51
C ARG A 9 -30.16 -33.37 -5.10
N PRO A 10 -29.38 -33.62 -4.03
CA PRO A 10 -29.83 -33.32 -2.68
C PRO A 10 -30.12 -31.82 -2.57
N PRO A 11 -31.06 -31.42 -1.69
CA PRO A 11 -31.46 -30.03 -1.55
C PRO A 11 -30.23 -29.21 -1.15
N VAL A 12 -29.96 -28.16 -1.93
CA VAL A 12 -29.02 -27.11 -1.58
C VAL A 12 -29.55 -26.47 -0.30
N ASP A 13 -28.87 -26.73 0.81
CA ASP A 13 -29.15 -26.09 2.10
C ASP A 13 -28.97 -24.57 1.92
N ARG A 14 -30.07 -23.83 2.06
CA ARG A 14 -30.14 -22.37 1.92
C ARG A 14 -29.74 -21.68 3.22
N SER A 15 -28.61 -22.07 3.80
CA SER A 15 -28.05 -21.48 5.02
C SER A 15 -26.56 -21.10 4.90
N GLU A 16 -26.07 -20.85 3.69
CA GLU A 16 -24.83 -20.08 3.49
C GLU A 16 -25.12 -18.59 3.71
N GLY A 17 -25.08 -18.17 4.99
CA GLY A 17 -25.21 -16.77 5.38
C GLY A 17 -24.20 -15.88 4.66
N ALA A 18 -24.65 -14.73 4.17
CA ALA A 18 -23.82 -13.73 3.51
C ALA A 18 -22.61 -13.38 4.39
N ARG A 19 -21.39 -13.62 3.89
CA ARG A 19 -20.16 -13.17 4.54
C ARG A 19 -19.99 -11.68 4.34
N PHE A 20 -19.52 -10.99 5.37
CA PHE A 20 -19.25 -9.58 5.28
C PHE A 20 -17.82 -9.36 4.77
N ASP A 21 -17.70 -9.27 3.44
CA ASP A 21 -16.43 -9.08 2.76
C ASP A 21 -16.20 -7.59 2.43
N GLY A 22 -15.06 -7.05 2.87
CA GLY A 22 -14.68 -5.66 2.64
C GLY A 22 -15.12 -4.69 3.73
N TYR A 23 -14.64 -3.44 3.65
CA TYR A 23 -14.90 -2.40 4.65
C TYR A 23 -16.40 -2.09 4.80
N ASP A 24 -17.13 -2.03 3.69
CA ASP A 24 -18.56 -1.70 3.72
C ASP A 24 -19.39 -2.80 4.36
N ALA A 25 -18.97 -4.04 4.17
CA ALA A 25 -19.62 -5.18 4.78
C ALA A 25 -19.33 -5.23 6.29
N LEU A 26 -18.11 -4.90 6.73
CA LEU A 26 -17.80 -4.68 8.14
C LEU A 26 -18.66 -3.56 8.76
N ALA A 27 -18.89 -2.46 8.03
CA ALA A 27 -19.81 -1.42 8.48
C ALA A 27 -21.25 -1.94 8.60
N ALA A 28 -21.72 -2.74 7.64
CA ALA A 28 -23.04 -3.34 7.68
C ALA A 28 -23.18 -4.30 8.89
N TYR A 29 -22.17 -5.12 9.14
CA TYR A 29 -22.10 -6.00 10.31
C TYR A 29 -22.14 -5.21 11.62
N ALA A 30 -21.35 -4.14 11.72
CA ALA A 30 -21.30 -3.29 12.92
C ALA A 30 -22.63 -2.59 13.21
N ARG A 31 -23.45 -2.29 12.19
CA ARG A 31 -24.76 -1.64 12.33
C ARG A 31 -25.92 -2.62 12.55
N ALA A 32 -25.76 -3.88 12.18
CA ALA A 32 -26.79 -4.89 12.35
C ALA A 32 -26.89 -5.32 13.81
N ALA A 33 -27.89 -4.80 14.54
CA ALA A 33 -28.12 -5.09 15.96
C ALA A 33 -28.30 -6.59 16.28
N ASP A 34 -28.78 -7.37 15.31
CA ASP A 34 -28.94 -8.83 15.43
C ASP A 34 -27.64 -9.62 15.14
N CYS A 35 -26.59 -8.95 14.64
CA CYS A 35 -25.31 -9.55 14.28
C CYS A 35 -24.17 -9.18 15.23
N THR A 36 -24.36 -8.21 16.13
CA THR A 36 -23.37 -7.87 17.16
C THR A 36 -23.10 -9.08 18.05
N PRO A 37 -21.83 -9.49 18.20
CA PRO A 37 -21.50 -10.67 18.99
C PRO A 37 -21.80 -10.40 20.47
N PRO A 38 -22.55 -11.28 21.16
CA PRO A 38 -22.94 -11.06 22.56
C PRO A 38 -21.77 -11.07 23.53
N ASP A 39 -20.66 -11.71 23.16
CA ASP A 39 -19.45 -11.80 23.97
C ASP A 39 -18.20 -11.95 23.08
N TYR A 40 -17.01 -11.88 23.68
CA TYR A 40 -15.75 -12.06 22.97
C TYR A 40 -15.63 -13.43 22.29
N ALA A 41 -16.19 -14.48 22.87
CA ALA A 41 -16.12 -15.81 22.28
C ALA A 41 -16.93 -15.89 20.98
N ALA A 42 -18.08 -15.23 20.91
CA ALA A 42 -18.91 -15.11 19.72
C ALA A 42 -18.21 -14.25 18.66
N PHE A 43 -17.56 -13.16 19.06
CA PHE A 43 -16.72 -12.37 18.16
C PHE A 43 -15.59 -13.21 17.56
N ASP A 44 -14.83 -13.93 18.41
CA ASP A 44 -13.72 -14.77 17.97
C ASP A 44 -14.18 -15.85 16.97
N ARG A 45 -15.34 -16.48 17.21
CA ARG A 45 -15.97 -17.40 16.24
C ARG A 45 -16.42 -16.69 14.96
N ALA A 46 -16.93 -15.47 15.05
CA ALA A 46 -17.37 -14.68 13.91
C ALA A 46 -16.20 -14.35 12.97
N THR A 47 -15.00 -14.07 13.51
CA THR A 47 -13.77 -13.83 12.70
C THR A 47 -13.29 -15.02 11.87
N VAL A 48 -13.74 -16.23 12.18
CA VAL A 48 -13.43 -17.45 11.41
C VAL A 48 -14.55 -17.77 10.40
N SER A 49 -15.78 -17.34 10.69
CA SER A 49 -16.97 -17.79 9.97
C SER A 49 -17.51 -16.76 8.96
N HIS A 50 -17.70 -15.49 9.37
CA HIS A 50 -18.41 -14.49 8.56
C HIS A 50 -17.89 -13.04 8.66
N ILE A 51 -16.94 -12.74 9.55
CA ILE A 51 -16.19 -11.47 9.57
C ILE A 51 -14.78 -11.73 9.03
N ASN A 52 -14.40 -11.07 7.94
CA ASN A 52 -13.02 -11.11 7.46
C ASN A 52 -12.25 -9.87 7.95
N LEU A 53 -11.27 -10.07 8.82
CA LEU A 53 -10.30 -9.03 9.24
C LEU A 53 -9.04 -9.00 8.38
N PHE A 54 -8.97 -9.91 7.42
CA PHE A 54 -7.99 -9.91 6.36
C PHE A 54 -8.68 -10.46 5.11
N SER A 55 -8.79 -9.63 4.07
CA SER A 55 -9.37 -10.02 2.79
C SER A 55 -8.61 -9.36 1.66
N MET A 56 -8.61 -10.01 0.50
CA MET A 56 -8.26 -9.31 -0.72
C MET A 56 -9.38 -8.34 -1.09
N ARG A 57 -9.08 -7.30 -1.86
CA ARG A 57 -10.12 -6.47 -2.47
C ARG A 57 -11.13 -7.39 -3.14
N ASP A 58 -12.34 -7.43 -2.61
CA ASP A 58 -13.40 -8.21 -3.19
C ASP A 58 -13.56 -7.76 -4.64
N ASN A 59 -13.65 -8.74 -5.54
CA ASN A 59 -13.78 -8.57 -7.00
C ASN A 59 -12.49 -8.52 -7.83
N PHE A 60 -11.30 -8.94 -7.33
CA PHE A 60 -10.17 -9.16 -8.25
C PHE A 60 -10.39 -10.40 -9.12
N ASP A 61 -11.04 -10.19 -10.26
CA ASP A 61 -11.33 -11.24 -11.24
C ASP A 61 -10.08 -11.57 -12.07
N PHE A 62 -9.33 -12.58 -11.61
CA PHE A 62 -8.17 -13.11 -12.34
C PHE A 62 -8.55 -13.67 -13.72
N ALA A 63 -9.78 -14.15 -13.92
CA ALA A 63 -10.21 -14.65 -15.22
C ALA A 63 -10.44 -13.50 -16.21
N ARG A 64 -11.05 -12.40 -15.77
CA ARG A 64 -11.12 -11.15 -16.55
C ARG A 64 -9.74 -10.60 -16.85
N LEU A 65 -8.84 -10.53 -15.85
CA LEU A 65 -7.46 -10.07 -16.08
C LEU A 65 -6.76 -10.94 -17.12
N SER A 66 -6.83 -12.26 -17.00
CA SER A 66 -6.20 -13.17 -17.97
C SER A 66 -6.72 -12.93 -19.39
N ARG A 67 -8.03 -12.75 -19.58
CA ARG A 67 -8.62 -12.44 -20.90
C ARG A 67 -8.10 -11.13 -21.47
N ILE A 68 -7.99 -10.08 -20.64
CA ILE A 68 -7.42 -8.79 -21.06
C ILE A 68 -5.97 -8.97 -21.50
N LEU A 69 -5.17 -9.73 -20.75
CA LEU A 69 -3.78 -10.00 -21.10
C LEU A 69 -3.63 -10.85 -22.37
N ASP A 70 -4.55 -11.77 -22.64
CA ASP A 70 -4.61 -12.53 -23.90
C ASP A 70 -4.76 -11.58 -25.09
N GLU A 71 -5.71 -10.63 -25.03
CA GLU A 71 -5.92 -9.66 -26.11
C GLU A 71 -4.74 -8.69 -26.29
N MET A 72 -4.17 -8.18 -25.19
CA MET A 72 -2.98 -7.33 -25.25
C MET A 72 -1.77 -8.06 -25.87
N LEU A 73 -1.57 -9.34 -25.53
CA LEU A 73 -0.50 -10.16 -26.10
C LEU A 73 -0.72 -10.48 -27.57
N ARG A 74 -1.97 -10.73 -28.00
CA ARG A 74 -2.32 -10.90 -29.42
C ARG A 74 -2.02 -9.63 -30.23
N ALA A 75 -2.27 -8.45 -29.66
CA ALA A 75 -2.03 -7.17 -30.32
C ALA A 75 -0.54 -6.74 -30.31
N LEU A 76 0.27 -7.23 -29.36
CA LEU A 76 1.65 -6.80 -29.16
C LEU A 76 2.53 -6.77 -30.44
N PRO A 77 2.48 -7.77 -31.35
CA PRO A 77 3.27 -7.71 -32.59
C PRO A 77 2.91 -6.53 -33.50
N ALA A 78 1.62 -6.17 -33.57
CA ALA A 78 1.17 -5.01 -34.34
C ALA A 78 1.63 -3.70 -33.68
N LEU A 79 1.52 -3.60 -32.34
CA LEU A 79 2.02 -2.45 -31.60
C LEU A 79 3.52 -2.24 -31.83
N ARG A 80 4.32 -3.33 -31.80
CA ARG A 80 5.77 -3.28 -32.08
C ARG A 80 6.07 -2.76 -33.49
N ARG A 81 5.26 -3.09 -34.50
CA ARG A 81 5.41 -2.57 -35.86
C ARG A 81 5.09 -1.09 -35.95
N VAL A 82 4.03 -0.62 -35.29
CA VAL A 82 3.69 0.82 -35.23
C VAL A 82 4.79 1.62 -34.50
N PHE A 83 5.37 1.07 -33.42
CA PHE A 83 6.55 1.70 -32.78
C PHE A 83 7.74 1.82 -33.72
N ALA A 84 8.02 0.79 -34.52
CA ALA A 84 9.18 0.76 -35.40
C ALA A 84 9.02 1.61 -36.66
N LYS A 85 7.80 1.65 -37.21
CA LYS A 85 7.48 2.37 -38.45
C LYS A 85 6.07 2.96 -38.37
N PRO A 86 5.89 4.08 -37.64
CA PRO A 86 4.61 4.79 -37.66
C PRO A 86 4.38 5.41 -39.03
N ILE A 87 3.11 5.63 -39.37
CA ILE A 87 2.74 6.44 -40.52
C ILE A 87 2.93 7.90 -40.14
N ILE A 88 3.63 8.65 -40.98
CA ILE A 88 4.05 10.03 -40.75
C ILE A 88 3.64 10.82 -41.98
N HIS A 89 3.14 12.04 -41.81
CA HIS A 89 2.97 12.98 -42.92
C HIS A 89 4.16 13.95 -42.93
N LEU A 90 4.64 14.31 -44.12
CA LEU A 90 5.60 15.40 -44.25
C LEU A 90 4.82 16.71 -44.29
N LYS A 91 5.20 17.66 -43.44
CA LYS A 91 4.65 19.01 -43.43
C LYS A 91 5.75 20.00 -43.83
N ASP A 92 5.40 20.87 -44.77
CA ASP A 92 6.27 21.94 -45.22
C ASP A 92 6.16 23.11 -44.24
N GLU A 93 7.20 23.33 -43.44
CA GLU A 93 7.30 24.53 -42.59
C GLU A 93 8.26 25.54 -43.20
N GLN A 94 7.84 26.81 -43.19
CA GLN A 94 8.66 27.91 -43.68
C GLN A 94 9.45 28.49 -42.51
N GLU A 95 10.78 28.49 -42.63
CA GLU A 95 11.68 29.01 -41.60
C GLU A 95 12.69 29.98 -42.22
N ILE A 96 13.08 31.01 -41.48
CA ILE A 96 14.09 31.99 -41.89
C ILE A 96 15.44 31.54 -41.34
N LEU A 97 16.32 31.05 -42.22
CA LEU A 97 17.65 30.57 -41.85
C LEU A 97 18.75 31.50 -42.40
N PRO A 98 19.96 31.52 -41.81
CA PRO A 98 21.13 32.13 -42.43
C PRO A 98 21.33 31.56 -43.84
N VAL A 99 21.76 32.40 -44.79
CA VAL A 99 21.92 32.00 -46.21
C VAL A 99 22.76 30.73 -46.36
N GLU A 100 23.80 30.59 -45.54
CA GLU A 100 24.70 29.43 -45.50
C GLU A 100 23.99 28.10 -45.18
N SER A 101 22.88 28.15 -44.45
CA SER A 101 22.11 26.98 -44.00
C SER A 101 20.90 26.67 -44.87
N VAL A 102 20.61 27.52 -45.86
CA VAL A 102 19.42 27.41 -46.71
C VAL A 102 19.65 26.36 -47.79
N ARG A 103 18.77 25.34 -47.82
CA ARG A 103 18.86 24.24 -48.80
C ARG A 103 18.06 24.48 -50.08
N VAL A 104 16.96 25.23 -49.99
CA VAL A 104 16.04 25.48 -51.12
C VAL A 104 15.70 26.96 -51.19
N VAL A 105 15.94 27.58 -52.35
CA VAL A 105 15.56 28.96 -52.64
C VAL A 105 14.47 28.93 -53.71
N ASN A 106 13.30 29.50 -53.40
CA ASN A 106 12.19 29.61 -54.35
C ASN A 106 11.77 31.08 -54.55
N ASN A 107 10.84 31.35 -55.47
CA ASN A 107 10.36 32.72 -55.70
C ASN A 107 9.77 33.37 -54.45
N ARG A 108 9.18 32.61 -53.53
CA ARG A 108 8.69 33.15 -52.25
C ARG A 108 9.84 33.56 -51.34
N SER A 109 10.95 32.82 -51.32
CA SER A 109 12.17 33.19 -50.60
C SER A 109 12.70 34.54 -51.06
N ILE A 110 12.70 34.78 -52.38
CA ILE A 110 13.16 36.02 -52.99
C ILE A 110 12.18 37.17 -52.68
N LEU A 111 10.88 36.93 -52.85
CA LEU A 111 9.84 37.92 -52.54
C LEU A 111 9.87 38.33 -51.07
N HIS A 112 9.96 37.36 -50.16
CA HIS A 112 10.08 37.61 -48.72
C HIS A 112 11.36 38.39 -48.39
N ALA A 113 12.50 38.02 -48.98
CA ALA A 113 13.73 38.78 -48.80
C ALA A 113 13.58 40.23 -49.31
N SER A 114 12.94 40.45 -50.46
CA SER A 114 12.74 41.80 -51.01
C SER A 114 11.80 42.67 -50.17
N ALA A 115 10.85 42.07 -49.45
CA ALA A 115 9.90 42.78 -48.59
C ALA A 115 10.47 43.12 -47.19
N HIS A 116 11.50 42.39 -46.74
CA HIS A 116 12.03 42.46 -45.38
C HIS A 116 13.50 42.93 -45.38
N SER A 117 13.70 44.25 -45.43
CA SER A 117 15.02 44.90 -45.45
C SER A 117 15.92 44.60 -44.24
N GLU A 118 15.31 44.24 -43.11
CA GLU A 118 15.97 43.79 -41.88
C GLU A 118 16.73 42.46 -42.03
N LEU A 119 16.44 41.70 -43.09
CA LEU A 119 17.13 40.45 -43.40
C LEU A 119 18.33 40.64 -44.33
N TRP A 120 18.65 41.89 -44.71
CA TRP A 120 19.76 42.21 -45.60
C TRP A 120 21.06 42.39 -44.82
N GLU A 121 22.17 41.99 -45.43
CA GLU A 121 23.52 42.23 -44.92
C GLU A 121 24.08 43.54 -45.49
N ASP A 122 23.96 43.73 -46.81
CA ASP A 122 24.48 44.92 -47.49
C ASP A 122 23.76 45.15 -48.84
N ILE A 123 23.80 46.38 -49.34
CA ILE A 123 23.30 46.75 -50.67
C ILE A 123 24.50 47.20 -51.50
N THR A 124 24.81 46.46 -52.57
CA THR A 124 25.96 46.80 -53.40
C THR A 124 25.73 48.10 -54.18
N LYS A 125 26.81 48.76 -54.60
CA LYS A 125 26.76 50.02 -55.39
C LYS A 125 26.01 49.89 -56.73
N ALA A 126 25.76 48.66 -57.19
CA ALA A 126 24.97 48.36 -58.39
C ALA A 126 23.47 48.13 -58.10
N GLY A 127 23.02 48.31 -56.86
CA GLY A 127 21.63 48.12 -56.44
C GLY A 127 21.25 46.65 -56.16
N SER A 128 22.21 45.72 -56.10
CA SER A 128 21.91 44.33 -55.74
C SER A 128 21.93 44.12 -54.23
N VAL A 129 20.93 43.41 -53.72
CA VAL A 129 20.76 43.13 -52.29
C VAL A 129 21.49 41.84 -51.92
N ARG A 130 22.34 41.89 -50.88
CA ARG A 130 22.97 40.72 -50.27
C ARG A 130 22.18 40.32 -49.02
N PRO A 131 21.39 39.24 -49.03
CA PRO A 131 20.63 38.82 -47.87
C PRO A 131 21.53 38.15 -46.82
N ARG A 132 21.29 38.41 -45.53
CA ARG A 132 21.91 37.73 -44.39
C ARG A 132 21.15 36.45 -44.02
N ARG A 133 19.82 36.48 -44.16
CA ARG A 133 18.92 35.35 -43.90
C ARG A 133 17.89 35.24 -45.01
N LEU A 134 17.46 34.02 -45.32
CA LEU A 134 16.44 33.74 -46.33
C LEU A 134 15.38 32.79 -45.78
N LEU A 135 14.15 33.00 -46.23
CA LEU A 135 13.05 32.07 -45.99
C LEU A 135 13.29 30.79 -46.80
N THR A 136 13.34 29.64 -46.15
CA THR A 136 13.42 28.32 -46.77
C THR A 136 12.25 27.47 -46.35
N VAL A 137 11.90 26.48 -47.16
CA VAL A 137 10.97 25.42 -46.77
C VAL A 137 11.79 24.27 -46.21
N THR A 138 11.46 23.83 -45.00
CA THR A 138 11.99 22.61 -44.40
C THR A 138 10.87 21.60 -44.23
N ASN A 139 11.14 20.36 -44.64
CA ASN A 139 10.20 19.27 -44.41
C ASN A 139 10.35 18.78 -42.98
N GLN A 140 9.29 18.90 -42.19
CA GLN A 140 9.22 18.33 -40.85
C GLN A 140 8.31 17.11 -40.83
N ASP A 141 8.73 16.10 -40.08
CA ASP A 141 7.96 14.88 -39.85
C ASP A 141 6.82 15.16 -38.86
N GLU A 142 5.59 15.17 -39.37
CA GLU A 142 4.37 15.31 -38.57
C GLU A 142 3.91 13.94 -38.07
N TYR A 143 4.26 13.63 -36.82
CA TYR A 143 3.82 12.41 -36.15
C TYR A 143 2.41 12.51 -35.58
N ALA A 144 1.88 13.72 -35.37
CA ALA A 144 0.62 13.98 -34.68
C ALA A 144 -0.64 13.68 -35.51
N LEU A 145 -0.62 12.59 -36.27
CA LEU A 145 -1.80 12.07 -36.95
C LEU A 145 -2.81 11.56 -35.92
N TYR A 146 -4.09 11.65 -36.27
CA TYR A 146 -5.18 11.21 -35.40
C TYR A 146 -4.97 9.79 -34.86
N GLU A 147 -4.58 8.84 -35.71
CA GLU A 147 -4.36 7.45 -35.33
C GLU A 147 -3.12 7.26 -34.46
N ASN A 148 -2.09 8.08 -34.67
CA ASN A 148 -0.87 8.08 -33.86
C ASN A 148 -1.12 8.64 -32.45
N ILE A 149 -2.02 9.62 -32.34
CA ILE A 149 -2.50 10.11 -31.04
C ILE A 149 -3.31 9.01 -30.35
N GLY A 150 -4.19 8.31 -31.07
CA GLY A 150 -4.95 7.17 -30.55
C GLY A 150 -4.06 6.03 -30.08
N PHE A 151 -3.04 5.67 -30.87
CA PHE A 151 -2.00 4.71 -30.49
C PHE A 151 -1.28 5.15 -29.22
N THR A 152 -0.85 6.41 -29.14
CA THR A 152 -0.15 6.95 -27.96
C THR A 152 -1.03 6.87 -26.72
N ARG A 153 -2.32 7.21 -26.83
CA ARG A 153 -3.29 7.05 -25.74
C ARG A 153 -3.38 5.60 -25.29
N LEU A 154 -3.55 4.66 -26.22
CA LEU A 154 -3.62 3.22 -25.91
C LEU A 154 -2.40 2.76 -25.12
N ILE A 155 -1.19 3.13 -25.56
CA ILE A 155 0.06 2.76 -24.89
C ILE A 155 0.11 3.32 -23.48
N LEU A 156 -0.18 4.61 -23.29
CA LEU A 156 -0.15 5.25 -21.97
C LEU A 156 -1.17 4.63 -21.01
N GLN A 157 -2.40 4.40 -21.48
CA GLN A 157 -3.44 3.73 -20.70
C GLN A 157 -3.05 2.30 -20.34
N THR A 158 -2.52 1.53 -21.29
CA THR A 158 -2.08 0.15 -21.06
C THR A 158 -0.93 0.08 -20.05
N VAL A 159 0.07 0.96 -20.16
CA VAL A 159 1.20 1.01 -19.22
C VAL A 159 0.74 1.40 -17.82
N ALA A 160 -0.19 2.36 -17.69
CA ALA A 160 -0.77 2.74 -16.41
C ALA A 160 -1.54 1.58 -15.77
N PHE A 161 -2.40 0.92 -16.54
CA PHE A 161 -3.14 -0.28 -16.14
C PHE A 161 -2.19 -1.40 -15.67
N LEU A 162 -1.20 -1.76 -16.49
CA LEU A 162 -0.22 -2.81 -16.15
C LEU A 162 0.53 -2.47 -14.86
N ARG A 163 0.98 -1.22 -14.69
CA ARG A 163 1.67 -0.79 -13.46
C ARG A 163 0.78 -0.97 -12.23
N HIS A 164 -0.48 -0.56 -12.31
CA HIS A 164 -1.44 -0.69 -11.21
C HIS A 164 -1.67 -2.17 -10.84
N HIS A 165 -1.96 -3.02 -11.83
CA HIS A 165 -2.24 -4.43 -11.60
C HIS A 165 -1.00 -5.25 -11.20
N ILE A 166 0.19 -4.93 -11.72
CA ILE A 166 1.45 -5.53 -11.27
C ILE A 166 1.64 -5.28 -9.78
N ARG A 167 1.44 -4.04 -9.32
CA ARG A 167 1.54 -3.71 -7.90
C ARG A 167 0.55 -4.53 -7.06
N THR A 168 -0.73 -4.52 -7.42
CA THR A 168 -1.78 -5.26 -6.71
C THR A 168 -1.51 -6.76 -6.63
N VAL A 169 -1.08 -7.38 -7.74
CA VAL A 169 -0.79 -8.83 -7.77
C VAL A 169 0.51 -9.17 -7.03
N ARG A 170 1.50 -8.29 -7.02
CA ARG A 170 2.70 -8.46 -6.19
C ARG A 170 2.38 -8.38 -4.70
N GLU A 171 1.56 -7.42 -4.29
CA GLU A 171 1.07 -7.32 -2.91
C GLU A 171 0.33 -8.61 -2.49
N PHE A 172 -0.51 -9.15 -3.38
CA PHE A 172 -1.19 -10.45 -3.19
C PHE A 172 -0.21 -11.62 -2.97
N LEU A 173 0.74 -11.82 -3.88
CA LEU A 173 1.71 -12.91 -3.77
C LEU A 173 2.64 -12.74 -2.55
N TYR A 174 2.93 -11.49 -2.20
CA TYR A 174 3.74 -11.16 -1.05
C TYR A 174 3.02 -11.50 0.27
N ALA A 175 1.73 -11.16 0.40
CA ALA A 175 0.96 -11.47 1.59
C ALA A 175 0.89 -12.99 1.85
N ASP A 176 0.75 -13.81 0.81
CA ASP A 176 0.78 -15.27 0.91
C ASP A 176 2.14 -15.82 1.40
N ASP A 177 3.24 -15.26 0.89
CA ASP A 177 4.59 -15.64 1.31
C ASP A 177 4.87 -15.21 2.75
N ILE A 178 4.49 -13.99 3.15
CA ILE A 178 4.58 -13.53 4.55
C ILE A 178 3.82 -14.47 5.47
N LEU A 179 2.58 -14.80 5.13
CA LEU A 179 1.72 -15.65 5.94
C LEU A 179 2.34 -17.03 6.15
N SER A 180 2.87 -17.62 5.08
CA SER A 180 3.58 -18.89 5.12
C SER A 180 4.83 -18.82 6.00
N ARG A 181 5.61 -17.74 5.90
CA ARG A 181 6.82 -17.54 6.71
C ARG A 181 6.51 -17.28 8.17
N ASN A 182 5.49 -16.48 8.48
CA ASN A 182 5.06 -16.15 9.85
C ASN A 182 4.69 -17.41 10.64
N LEU A 183 4.09 -18.42 9.97
CA LEU A 183 3.78 -19.72 10.59
C LEU A 183 5.03 -20.57 10.85
N LEU A 184 6.12 -20.37 10.09
CA LEU A 184 7.38 -21.10 10.21
C LEU A 184 8.38 -20.44 11.16
N GLU A 185 8.16 -19.17 11.56
CA GLU A 185 9.04 -18.45 12.46
C GLU A 185 9.03 -19.06 13.88
N ARG A 186 10.10 -19.80 14.20
CA ARG A 186 10.31 -20.46 15.51
C ARG A 186 10.40 -19.51 16.72
N GLY A 187 10.48 -18.19 16.48
CA GLY A 187 10.48 -17.16 17.52
C GLY A 187 9.08 -16.60 17.84
N SER A 188 8.07 -16.97 17.05
CA SER A 188 6.69 -16.52 17.23
C SER A 188 6.01 -17.24 18.40
N HIS A 189 5.16 -16.52 19.13
CA HIS A 189 4.40 -17.10 20.22
C HIS A 189 3.21 -17.91 19.70
N LEU A 190 2.77 -18.90 20.46
CA LEU A 190 1.67 -19.78 20.06
C LEU A 190 0.40 -18.99 19.69
N TYR A 191 0.00 -18.02 20.53
CA TYR A 191 -1.18 -17.18 20.24
C TYR A 191 -1.05 -16.35 18.97
N TYR A 192 0.15 -15.89 18.62
CA TYR A 192 0.38 -15.17 17.37
C TYR A 192 0.17 -16.09 16.17
N VAL A 193 0.75 -17.30 16.21
CA VAL A 193 0.62 -18.31 15.15
C VAL A 193 -0.85 -18.72 14.98
N LEU A 194 -1.59 -18.90 16.08
CA LEU A 194 -3.02 -19.20 16.05
C LEU A 194 -3.83 -18.05 15.44
N ALA A 195 -3.55 -16.81 15.82
CA ALA A 195 -4.23 -15.63 15.28
C ALA A 195 -4.00 -15.48 13.77
N VAL A 196 -2.74 -15.61 13.34
CA VAL A 196 -2.37 -15.61 11.91
C VAL A 196 -3.05 -16.77 11.19
N GLY A 197 -3.15 -17.94 11.81
CA GLY A 197 -3.92 -19.07 11.31
C GLY A 197 -5.42 -18.75 11.13
N LYS A 198 -6.05 -18.08 12.09
CA LYS A 198 -7.46 -17.64 11.99
C LYS A 198 -7.66 -16.61 10.88
N LEU A 199 -6.82 -15.57 10.82
CA LEU A 199 -6.81 -14.60 9.72
C LEU A 199 -6.60 -15.29 8.37
N ARG A 200 -5.77 -16.36 8.33
CA ARG A 200 -5.55 -17.20 7.15
C ARG A 200 -6.77 -18.02 6.76
N THR A 201 -7.60 -18.50 7.69
CA THR A 201 -8.78 -19.30 7.33
C THR A 201 -9.84 -18.52 6.54
N GLY A 202 -9.95 -17.20 6.76
CA GLY A 202 -10.72 -16.31 5.90
C GLY A 202 -10.13 -16.20 4.49
N TYR A 203 -8.79 -16.18 4.40
CA TYR A 203 -8.01 -16.04 3.16
C TYR A 203 -7.91 -17.32 2.29
N MET A 204 -7.81 -18.52 2.88
CA MET A 204 -7.51 -19.76 2.13
C MET A 204 -8.64 -20.25 1.21
N ARG A 205 -9.89 -19.82 1.40
CA ARG A 205 -11.03 -20.24 0.57
C ARG A 205 -11.00 -19.54 -0.80
N GLY A 206 -10.03 -19.89 -1.64
CA GLY A 206 -9.84 -19.37 -3.00
C GLY A 206 -8.36 -19.22 -3.40
N MET A 207 -7.48 -18.92 -2.44
CA MET A 207 -6.06 -18.61 -2.71
C MET A 207 -5.28 -19.72 -3.39
N GLU A 208 -5.44 -20.97 -2.96
CA GLU A 208 -4.75 -22.11 -3.60
C GLU A 208 -5.16 -22.27 -5.07
N ALA A 209 -6.42 -21.98 -5.40
CA ALA A 209 -6.91 -22.03 -6.77
C ALA A 209 -6.37 -20.88 -7.65
N TYR A 210 -6.08 -19.71 -7.05
CA TYR A 210 -5.67 -18.52 -7.79
C TYR A 210 -4.17 -18.25 -7.77
N ARG A 211 -3.37 -18.85 -6.88
CA ARG A 211 -1.93 -18.57 -6.76
C ARG A 211 -1.17 -18.77 -8.08
N ASP A 212 -1.36 -19.92 -8.72
CA ASP A 212 -0.71 -20.21 -10.01
C ASP A 212 -1.18 -19.25 -11.10
N THR A 213 -2.47 -18.92 -11.10
CA THR A 213 -3.06 -17.97 -12.06
C THR A 213 -2.52 -16.56 -11.85
N ALA A 214 -2.35 -16.12 -10.60
CA ALA A 214 -1.78 -14.83 -10.23
C ALA A 214 -0.30 -14.74 -10.66
N GLN A 215 0.50 -15.78 -10.41
CA GLN A 215 1.90 -15.83 -10.86
C GLN A 215 2.01 -15.77 -12.39
N ARG A 216 1.17 -16.54 -13.10
CA ARG A 216 1.11 -16.47 -14.57
C ARG A 216 0.69 -15.08 -15.07
N CYS A 217 -0.33 -14.48 -14.47
CA CYS A 217 -0.76 -13.12 -14.84
C CYS A 217 0.36 -12.11 -14.59
N LEU A 218 1.05 -12.20 -13.45
CA LEU A 218 2.17 -11.31 -13.11
C LEU A 218 3.29 -11.39 -14.15
N ALA A 219 3.76 -12.60 -14.48
CA ALA A 219 4.82 -12.78 -15.47
C ALA A 219 4.42 -12.22 -16.85
N ARG A 220 3.17 -12.42 -17.26
CA ARG A 220 2.63 -11.87 -18.52
C ARG A 220 2.53 -10.35 -18.50
N MET A 221 2.10 -9.76 -17.39
CA MET A 221 2.04 -8.31 -17.21
C MET A 221 3.43 -7.67 -17.23
N GLU A 222 4.40 -8.26 -16.53
CA GLU A 222 5.78 -7.79 -16.51
C GLU A 222 6.42 -7.85 -17.91
N TYR A 223 6.20 -8.96 -18.64
CA TYR A 223 6.64 -9.09 -20.02
C TYR A 223 6.04 -8.01 -20.92
N LEU A 224 4.72 -7.77 -20.84
CA LEU A 224 4.06 -6.69 -21.60
C LEU A 224 4.61 -5.32 -21.21
N TYR A 225 4.75 -5.06 -19.92
CA TYR A 225 5.24 -3.78 -19.40
C TYR A 225 6.64 -3.48 -19.92
N ASP A 226 7.57 -4.42 -19.81
CA ASP A 226 8.94 -4.27 -20.32
C ASP A 226 8.96 -4.13 -21.86
N ALA A 227 8.12 -4.89 -22.57
CA ALA A 227 8.04 -4.82 -24.02
C ALA A 227 7.53 -3.46 -24.53
N LEU A 228 6.60 -2.82 -23.82
CA LEU A 228 6.08 -1.51 -24.19
C LEU A 228 7.00 -0.37 -23.75
N THR A 229 7.44 -0.38 -22.48
CA THR A 229 8.24 0.71 -21.89
C THR A 229 9.61 0.87 -22.54
N SER A 230 10.26 -0.23 -22.94
CA SER A 230 11.54 -0.20 -23.68
C SER A 230 11.49 0.55 -25.02
N ARG A 231 10.29 0.82 -25.56
CA ARG A 231 10.08 1.48 -26.86
C ARG A 231 9.41 2.85 -26.75
N MET A 232 9.13 3.31 -25.53
CA MET A 232 8.42 4.56 -25.30
C MET A 232 9.25 5.81 -25.57
N ASP A 233 10.59 5.74 -25.50
CA ASP A 233 11.45 6.86 -25.84
C ASP A 233 11.63 6.99 -27.36
N CYS A 234 10.52 7.22 -28.06
CA CYS A 234 10.48 7.43 -29.50
C CYS A 234 9.82 8.78 -29.85
N PRO A 235 10.16 9.38 -31.01
CA PRO A 235 9.60 10.68 -31.43
C PRO A 235 8.07 10.71 -31.45
N LEU A 236 7.44 9.60 -31.85
CA LEU A 236 5.99 9.41 -31.88
C LEU A 236 5.34 9.70 -30.53
N ILE A 237 5.78 9.04 -29.45
CA ILE A 237 5.19 9.23 -28.11
C ILE A 237 5.48 10.63 -27.59
N ARG A 238 6.70 11.14 -27.78
CA ARG A 238 7.10 12.48 -27.29
C ARG A 238 6.22 13.58 -27.89
N GLN A 239 5.93 13.52 -29.19
CA GLN A 239 5.10 14.52 -29.87
C GLN A 239 3.59 14.33 -29.62
N CYS A 240 3.10 13.08 -29.61
CA CYS A 240 1.67 12.79 -29.49
C CYS A 240 1.13 12.78 -28.06
N SER A 241 1.99 12.60 -27.04
CA SER A 241 1.58 12.50 -25.63
C SER A 241 0.77 13.70 -25.14
N ARG A 242 1.10 14.91 -25.63
CA ARG A 242 0.39 16.16 -25.31
C ARG A 242 -1.09 16.14 -25.70
N TYR A 243 -1.44 15.38 -26.73
CA TYR A 243 -2.80 15.30 -27.28
C TYR A 243 -3.58 14.07 -26.79
N ALA A 244 -2.88 13.03 -26.30
CA ALA A 244 -3.46 11.74 -25.94
C ALA A 244 -4.60 11.83 -24.90
N GLY A 245 -4.50 12.76 -23.95
CA GLY A 245 -5.54 12.98 -22.93
C GLY A 245 -6.88 13.46 -23.49
N ARG A 246 -6.88 14.20 -24.61
CA ARG A 246 -8.09 14.79 -25.24
C ARG A 246 -8.65 13.94 -26.38
N PHE A 247 -8.03 12.81 -26.68
CA PHE A 247 -8.42 11.97 -27.82
C PHE A 247 -9.80 11.33 -27.61
N VAL A 248 -10.65 11.42 -28.63
CA VAL A 248 -11.97 10.79 -28.70
C VAL A 248 -11.94 9.77 -29.84
N LEU A 249 -12.42 8.56 -29.56
CA LEU A 249 -12.36 7.45 -30.50
C LEU A 249 -13.46 7.57 -31.57
N HIS A 250 -13.04 7.93 -32.76
CA HIS A 250 -13.76 7.87 -34.04
C HIS A 250 -13.14 6.84 -34.98
N ARG A 251 -13.97 6.26 -35.87
CA ARG A 251 -13.49 5.44 -36.98
C ARG A 251 -12.83 6.30 -38.04
N SER A 252 -11.62 5.92 -38.45
CA SER A 252 -10.89 6.55 -39.56
C SER A 252 -10.53 5.54 -40.64
N ASN A 253 -10.17 6.03 -41.83
CA ASN A 253 -9.76 5.18 -42.96
C ASN A 253 -8.49 4.38 -42.64
N LEU A 254 -7.54 4.97 -41.92
CA LEU A 254 -6.29 4.28 -41.59
C LEU A 254 -6.50 3.18 -40.54
N PHE A 255 -7.36 3.41 -39.54
CA PHE A 255 -7.83 2.37 -38.63
C PHE A 255 -8.61 1.25 -39.34
N ARG A 256 -9.27 1.52 -40.47
CA ARG A 256 -10.01 0.49 -41.21
C ARG A 256 -9.13 -0.35 -42.14
N MET A 257 -8.25 0.31 -42.90
CA MET A 257 -7.58 -0.30 -44.05
C MET A 257 -6.17 -0.83 -43.71
N HIS A 258 -5.48 -0.23 -42.75
CA HIS A 258 -4.11 -0.64 -42.42
C HIS A 258 -4.11 -1.70 -41.31
N ARG A 259 -3.61 -2.91 -41.62
CA ARG A 259 -3.64 -4.09 -40.72
C ARG A 259 -3.21 -3.79 -39.28
N ASP A 260 -2.08 -3.10 -39.10
CA ASP A 260 -1.55 -2.84 -37.75
C ASP A 260 -2.34 -1.77 -36.99
N TYR A 261 -2.77 -0.70 -37.66
CA TYR A 261 -3.61 0.34 -37.05
C TYR A 261 -5.03 -0.17 -36.80
N HIS A 262 -5.55 -1.09 -37.61
CA HIS A 262 -6.79 -1.79 -37.31
C HIS A 262 -6.69 -2.58 -36.00
N CYS A 263 -5.57 -3.26 -35.76
CA CYS A 263 -5.34 -3.94 -34.50
C CYS A 263 -5.30 -2.95 -33.30
N VAL A 264 -4.67 -1.78 -33.47
CA VAL A 264 -4.69 -0.69 -32.48
C VAL A 264 -6.12 -0.24 -32.19
N TYR A 265 -6.93 -0.03 -33.23
CA TYR A 265 -8.33 0.36 -33.09
C TYR A 265 -9.17 -0.70 -32.37
N SER A 266 -9.02 -1.98 -32.74
CA SER A 266 -9.71 -3.09 -32.06
C SER A 266 -9.36 -3.15 -30.58
N LEU A 267 -8.07 -2.95 -30.23
CA LEU A 267 -7.66 -2.94 -28.82
C LEU A 267 -8.20 -1.71 -28.07
N LEU A 268 -8.25 -0.53 -28.71
CA LEU A 268 -8.87 0.67 -28.14
C LEU A 268 -10.37 0.46 -27.82
N CYS A 269 -11.13 -0.16 -28.74
CA CYS A 269 -12.52 -0.53 -28.48
C CYS A 269 -12.64 -1.51 -27.31
N PHE A 270 -11.84 -2.56 -27.31
CA PHE A 270 -11.82 -3.56 -26.24
C PHE A 270 -11.48 -2.93 -24.87
N CYS A 271 -10.49 -2.03 -24.83
CA CYS A 271 -10.12 -1.30 -23.63
C CYS A 271 -11.27 -0.41 -23.13
N ALA A 272 -11.95 0.29 -24.03
CA ALA A 272 -13.11 1.12 -23.66
C ALA A 272 -14.26 0.29 -23.08
N GLU A 273 -14.61 -0.84 -23.71
CA GLU A 273 -15.64 -1.77 -23.25
C GLU A 273 -15.32 -2.40 -21.88
N ASN A 274 -14.03 -2.62 -21.60
CA ASN A 274 -13.57 -3.18 -20.34
C ASN A 274 -13.17 -2.11 -19.31
N GLY A 275 -13.44 -0.82 -19.54
CA GLY A 275 -13.12 0.26 -18.60
C GLY A 275 -11.62 0.49 -18.35
N ILE A 276 -10.75 0.07 -19.27
CA ILE A 276 -9.30 0.21 -19.15
C ILE A 276 -8.91 1.65 -19.47
N GLY A 277 -8.37 2.37 -18.48
CA GLY A 277 -7.95 3.77 -18.62
C GLY A 277 -9.04 4.81 -18.35
N THR A 278 -10.24 4.40 -17.92
CA THR A 278 -11.20 5.23 -17.16
C THR A 278 -10.98 5.14 -15.66
N GLU A 279 -10.11 4.24 -15.22
CA GLU A 279 -9.46 4.30 -13.91
C GLU A 279 -8.71 5.62 -13.87
N THR A 280 -9.35 6.66 -13.33
CA THR A 280 -8.59 7.76 -12.78
C THR A 280 -7.48 7.13 -11.94
N VAL A 281 -6.24 7.58 -12.16
CA VAL A 281 -5.19 7.51 -11.14
C VAL A 281 -5.57 8.46 -9.99
N SER A 282 -6.83 8.45 -9.61
CA SER A 282 -7.26 8.73 -8.27
C SER A 282 -6.63 7.62 -7.45
N GLY A 283 -5.60 7.94 -6.70
CA GLY A 283 -5.19 7.16 -5.53
C GLY A 283 -6.29 7.13 -4.46
N ASP A 284 -7.57 7.21 -4.84
CA ASP A 284 -8.68 7.52 -3.97
C ASP A 284 -9.54 6.26 -3.87
N ALA A 285 -9.75 5.67 -2.70
CA ALA A 285 -10.52 6.28 -1.61
C ALA A 285 -11.91 6.80 -2.03
N GLY A 286 -12.33 6.63 -3.30
CA GLY A 286 -13.61 7.11 -3.83
C GLY A 286 -14.83 6.26 -3.45
N GLY A 287 -14.64 5.19 -2.67
CA GLY A 287 -15.73 4.33 -2.21
C GLY A 287 -15.44 3.62 -0.89
N LEU A 288 -14.39 4.02 -0.16
CA LEU A 288 -14.06 3.37 1.11
C LEU A 288 -14.85 4.07 2.22
N SER A 289 -15.87 3.40 2.75
CA SER A 289 -16.66 3.95 3.85
C SER A 289 -15.77 4.28 5.04
N ALA A 290 -15.81 5.53 5.50
CA ALA A 290 -15.11 5.95 6.72
C ALA A 290 -15.58 5.13 7.93
N ASP A 291 -16.87 4.79 7.98
CA ASP A 291 -17.44 3.89 8.98
C ASP A 291 -16.91 2.47 8.85
N GLY A 292 -16.76 1.98 7.63
CA GLY A 292 -16.21 0.64 7.37
C GLY A 292 -14.74 0.53 7.79
N TYR A 293 -13.95 1.56 7.51
CA TYR A 293 -12.57 1.63 7.98
C TYR A 293 -12.46 1.71 9.50
N PHE A 294 -13.35 2.49 10.13
CA PHE A 294 -13.41 2.60 11.58
C PHE A 294 -13.75 1.26 12.23
N ALA A 295 -14.82 0.59 11.77
CA ALA A 295 -15.23 -0.73 12.24
C ALA A 295 -14.13 -1.79 12.05
N PHE A 296 -13.39 -1.71 10.94
CA PHE A 296 -12.20 -2.55 10.73
C PHE A 296 -11.12 -2.31 11.80
N CYS A 297 -10.75 -1.05 12.06
CA CYS A 297 -9.72 -0.72 13.05
C CYS A 297 -10.15 -1.15 14.46
N GLU A 298 -11.42 -1.00 14.77
CA GLU A 298 -12.05 -1.40 16.04
C GLU A 298 -11.98 -2.93 16.22
N ALA A 299 -12.49 -3.68 15.25
CA ALA A 299 -12.48 -5.14 15.28
C ALA A 299 -11.05 -5.71 15.27
N LEU A 300 -10.14 -5.11 14.51
CA LEU A 300 -8.72 -5.48 14.51
C LEU A 300 -8.07 -5.23 15.87
N SER A 301 -8.42 -4.13 16.55
CA SER A 301 -7.90 -3.82 17.89
C SER A 301 -8.35 -4.81 18.94
N LEU A 302 -9.63 -5.17 18.91
CA LEU A 302 -10.18 -6.20 19.80
C LEU A 302 -9.58 -7.58 19.52
N PHE A 303 -9.48 -7.96 18.25
CA PHE A 303 -8.86 -9.22 17.84
C PHE A 303 -7.38 -9.29 18.25
N ALA A 304 -6.64 -8.19 18.08
CA ALA A 304 -5.24 -8.08 18.51
C ALA A 304 -5.09 -8.26 20.01
N ALA A 305 -5.96 -7.64 20.82
CA ALA A 305 -5.93 -7.74 22.27
C ALA A 305 -6.13 -9.18 22.75
N GLY A 306 -7.20 -9.85 22.30
CA GLY A 306 -7.45 -11.20 22.79
C GLY A 306 -6.45 -12.24 22.30
N HIS A 307 -5.82 -12.02 21.14
CA HIS A 307 -4.71 -12.84 20.67
C HIS A 307 -3.32 -12.41 21.21
N PHE A 308 -3.28 -11.40 22.09
CA PHE A 308 -2.11 -10.99 22.86
C PHE A 308 -2.15 -11.53 24.31
N SER A 309 -3.11 -12.42 24.63
CA SER A 309 -3.36 -13.02 25.97
C SER A 309 -4.30 -12.25 26.91
N PHE A 310 -4.89 -11.13 26.46
CA PHE A 310 -5.96 -10.48 27.22
C PHE A 310 -7.25 -11.29 27.14
N ALA A 311 -7.96 -11.41 28.27
CA ALA A 311 -9.29 -11.99 28.34
C ALA A 311 -10.29 -10.94 28.86
N PRO A 312 -11.56 -10.93 28.42
CA PRO A 312 -12.54 -9.98 28.94
C PRO A 312 -12.76 -10.16 30.44
N ASP A 313 -12.84 -9.04 31.17
CA ASP A 313 -13.08 -8.99 32.61
C ASP A 313 -14.17 -7.95 32.94
N PRO A 314 -15.44 -8.36 33.18
CA PRO A 314 -15.93 -9.75 33.28
C PRO A 314 -16.05 -10.47 31.91
N PRO A 315 -16.08 -11.82 31.88
CA PRO A 315 -16.08 -12.61 30.64
C PRO A 315 -17.33 -12.43 29.77
N GLU A 316 -18.48 -12.11 30.39
CA GLU A 316 -19.78 -11.95 29.74
C GLU A 316 -20.04 -10.52 29.22
N GLN A 317 -19.01 -9.69 29.12
CA GLN A 317 -19.15 -8.33 28.58
C GLN A 317 -19.69 -8.34 27.15
N ALA A 318 -20.75 -7.58 26.92
CA ALA A 318 -21.32 -7.37 25.60
C ALA A 318 -20.36 -6.57 24.70
N ILE A 319 -20.15 -7.04 23.47
CA ILE A 319 -19.39 -6.30 22.47
C ILE A 319 -20.37 -5.48 21.63
N ARG A 320 -20.11 -4.17 21.57
CA ARG A 320 -20.82 -3.23 20.71
C ARG A 320 -19.82 -2.57 19.79
N PHE A 321 -19.92 -2.82 18.48
CA PHE A 321 -19.12 -2.09 17.50
C PHE A 321 -19.65 -0.67 17.33
N CYS A 322 -18.78 0.25 16.93
CA CYS A 322 -18.99 1.70 16.82
C CYS A 322 -19.23 2.45 18.14
N ASP A 323 -19.41 1.73 19.25
CA ASP A 323 -19.56 2.22 20.63
C ASP A 323 -18.89 1.24 21.61
N MET A 324 -17.71 0.73 21.24
CA MET A 324 -17.00 -0.26 22.03
C MET A 324 -16.50 0.37 23.33
N ASP A 325 -16.81 -0.27 24.45
CA ASP A 325 -16.18 -0.05 25.74
C ASP A 325 -16.02 -1.39 26.43
N ILE A 326 -14.83 -2.00 26.27
CA ILE A 326 -14.54 -3.33 26.78
C ILE A 326 -13.31 -3.33 27.66
N ARG A 327 -13.40 -4.02 28.80
CA ARG A 327 -12.31 -4.24 29.73
C ARG A 327 -11.77 -5.64 29.56
N LEU A 328 -10.46 -5.74 29.42
CA LEU A 328 -9.74 -7.00 29.36
C LEU A 328 -8.64 -7.01 30.42
N ALA A 329 -8.28 -8.20 30.89
CA ALA A 329 -7.22 -8.41 31.86
C ALA A 329 -6.24 -9.47 31.37
N PHE A 330 -4.99 -9.31 31.76
CA PHE A 330 -3.93 -10.30 31.59
C PHE A 330 -2.97 -10.18 32.77
N GLY A 331 -2.90 -11.19 33.64
CA GLY A 331 -2.09 -11.09 34.87
C GLY A 331 -2.43 -9.82 35.66
N ALA A 332 -1.42 -8.99 35.95
CA ALA A 332 -1.59 -7.70 36.64
C ALA A 332 -1.97 -6.53 35.73
N TRP A 333 -2.07 -6.73 34.41
CA TRP A 333 -2.43 -5.68 33.45
C TRP A 333 -3.94 -5.64 33.21
N SER A 334 -4.50 -4.44 33.30
CA SER A 334 -5.85 -4.12 32.83
C SER A 334 -5.76 -3.30 31.54
N LEU A 335 -6.50 -3.72 30.51
CA LEU A 335 -6.64 -3.05 29.22
C LEU A 335 -8.09 -2.60 29.06
N ARG A 336 -8.31 -1.35 28.69
CA ARG A 336 -9.62 -0.84 28.28
C ARG A 336 -9.54 -0.36 26.85
N LEU A 337 -10.40 -0.88 25.99
CA LEU A 337 -10.58 -0.41 24.62
C LEU A 337 -11.90 0.37 24.57
N THR A 338 -11.81 1.66 24.27
CA THR A 338 -12.98 2.56 24.26
C THR A 338 -13.05 3.41 22.99
N VAL A 339 -14.23 3.55 22.40
CA VAL A 339 -14.47 4.53 21.33
C VAL A 339 -14.65 5.91 21.97
N VAL A 340 -13.89 6.89 21.50
CA VAL A 340 -13.97 8.28 21.95
C VAL A 340 -14.37 9.20 20.80
N GLN A 341 -15.17 10.21 21.11
CA GLN A 341 -15.57 11.25 20.17
C GLN A 341 -14.73 12.50 20.43
N GLY A 342 -14.21 13.11 19.37
CA GLY A 342 -13.50 14.39 19.45
C GLY A 342 -14.45 15.58 19.46
N GLU A 343 -13.90 16.78 19.52
CA GLU A 343 -14.70 18.00 19.38
C GLU A 343 -15.37 18.06 17.99
N PRO A 344 -16.66 18.39 17.91
CA PRO A 344 -17.37 18.49 16.63
C PRO A 344 -16.80 19.65 15.81
N PRO A 345 -16.39 19.43 14.55
CA PRO A 345 -16.00 20.52 13.66
C PRO A 345 -17.22 21.38 13.31
N ALA A 346 -16.99 22.66 13.01
CA ALA A 346 -18.05 23.64 12.77
C ALA A 346 -19.05 23.26 11.65
N ASP A 347 -18.64 22.43 10.70
CA ASP A 347 -19.41 22.07 9.49
C ASP A 347 -19.51 20.55 9.23
N GLY A 348 -19.32 19.66 10.22
CA GLY A 348 -19.14 18.23 9.89
C GLY A 348 -19.43 17.18 10.97
N VAL A 349 -19.15 15.92 10.59
CA VAL A 349 -19.31 14.71 11.43
C VAL A 349 -18.24 14.68 12.52
N THR A 350 -18.66 14.43 13.76
CA THR A 350 -17.75 14.31 14.91
C THR A 350 -16.70 13.22 14.67
N PRO A 351 -15.39 13.53 14.75
CA PRO A 351 -14.36 12.54 14.55
C PRO A 351 -14.39 11.51 15.68
N ARG A 352 -14.12 10.24 15.35
CA ARG A 352 -14.04 9.14 16.31
C ARG A 352 -12.63 8.58 16.37
N GLY A 353 -12.20 8.22 17.57
CA GLY A 353 -10.93 7.55 17.84
C GLY A 353 -11.14 6.29 18.66
N ILE A 354 -10.13 5.41 18.65
CA ILE A 354 -10.11 4.19 19.47
C ILE A 354 -9.01 4.37 20.52
N LEU A 355 -9.44 4.53 21.78
CA LEU A 355 -8.55 4.66 22.92
C LEU A 355 -8.13 3.29 23.42
N ILE A 356 -6.82 3.06 23.46
CA ILE A 356 -6.18 1.92 24.10
C ILE A 356 -5.59 2.41 25.41
N GLU A 357 -6.22 2.08 26.53
CA GLU A 357 -5.74 2.41 27.88
C GLU A 357 -5.24 1.15 28.57
N VAL A 358 -3.96 1.11 28.93
CA VAL A 358 -3.36 0.01 29.69
C VAL A 358 -2.95 0.50 31.08
N ARG A 359 -3.30 -0.26 32.11
CA ARG A 359 -3.00 0.01 33.52
C ARG A 359 -2.28 -1.17 34.16
N ARG A 360 -1.22 -0.87 34.91
CA ARG A 360 -0.60 -1.78 35.89
C ARG A 360 -0.10 -0.96 37.07
N ASP A 361 1.10 -0.41 36.93
CA ASP A 361 1.73 0.49 37.93
C ASP A 361 1.42 1.95 37.56
N LEU A 362 1.48 2.22 36.26
CA LEU A 362 1.10 3.48 35.63
C LEU A 362 -0.07 3.25 34.66
N THR A 363 -0.68 4.34 34.23
CA THR A 363 -1.64 4.33 33.11
C THR A 363 -0.95 4.84 31.86
N TYR A 364 -1.03 4.08 30.77
CA TYR A 364 -0.53 4.49 29.45
C TYR A 364 -1.66 4.47 28.42
N ARG A 365 -1.80 5.54 27.66
CA ARG A 365 -2.92 5.79 26.73
C ARG A 365 -2.40 6.03 25.32
N ILE A 366 -2.87 5.20 24.38
CA ILE A 366 -2.63 5.39 22.95
C ILE A 366 -3.98 5.63 22.28
N LEU A 367 -4.11 6.74 21.55
CA LEU A 367 -5.30 7.05 20.77
C LEU A 367 -5.05 6.77 19.29
N LEU A 368 -5.74 5.77 18.74
CA LEU A 368 -5.78 5.53 17.30
C LEU A 368 -6.80 6.44 16.63
N LEU A 369 -6.42 7.05 15.52
CA LEU A 369 -7.26 7.97 14.76
C LEU A 369 -7.46 7.43 13.33
N PRO A 370 -8.51 6.63 13.08
CA PRO A 370 -8.82 6.12 11.75
C PRO A 370 -9.16 7.25 10.77
N THR A 371 -8.23 7.53 9.85
CA THR A 371 -8.37 8.58 8.85
C THR A 371 -8.48 7.99 7.44
N VAL A 372 -9.71 7.96 6.90
CA VAL A 372 -9.91 7.84 5.45
C VAL A 372 -9.83 9.24 4.87
N ARG A 373 -9.29 9.42 3.66
CA ARG A 373 -8.93 10.70 3.00
C ARG A 373 -9.95 11.87 3.02
N GLN A 374 -11.14 11.74 3.61
CA GLN A 374 -12.22 12.71 3.55
C GLN A 374 -12.33 13.72 4.70
N SER A 375 -11.40 13.81 5.66
CA SER A 375 -11.59 14.76 6.78
C SER A 375 -10.36 15.50 7.29
N VAL A 376 -9.20 15.33 6.65
CA VAL A 376 -8.00 16.10 6.99
C VAL A 376 -7.61 16.84 5.73
N ARG A 377 -7.87 18.14 5.65
CA ARG A 377 -7.26 18.96 4.60
C ARG A 377 -5.75 18.79 4.73
N ASP A 378 -5.03 18.62 3.62
CA ASP A 378 -3.58 18.40 3.64
C ASP A 378 -2.90 19.42 4.58
N GLY A 379 -2.42 18.96 5.75
CA GLY A 379 -1.76 19.79 6.77
C GLY A 379 -2.47 19.92 8.13
N GLU A 380 -3.73 19.49 8.30
CA GLU A 380 -4.40 19.51 9.60
C GLU A 380 -3.91 18.37 10.53
N ASP A 381 -3.68 18.66 11.81
CA ASP A 381 -3.34 17.65 12.83
C ASP A 381 -4.64 16.91 13.25
N PRO A 382 -4.85 15.64 12.85
CA PRO A 382 -6.06 14.89 13.21
C PRO A 382 -6.19 14.68 14.72
N ALA A 383 -5.11 14.82 15.49
CA ALA A 383 -5.15 14.74 16.94
C ALA A 383 -5.78 15.98 17.60
N GLY A 384 -5.83 17.12 16.91
CA GLY A 384 -6.27 18.41 17.47
C GLY A 384 -7.64 18.32 18.16
N ALA A 385 -8.62 17.70 17.50
CA ALA A 385 -9.98 17.53 18.02
C ALA A 385 -10.08 16.65 19.27
N PHE A 386 -9.03 15.90 19.61
CA PHE A 386 -9.03 14.97 20.74
C PHE A 386 -8.15 15.44 21.92
N ARG A 387 -7.23 16.39 21.72
CA ARG A 387 -6.27 16.79 22.76
C ARG A 387 -6.94 17.38 24.00
N SER A 388 -8.05 18.09 23.84
CA SER A 388 -8.84 18.66 24.93
C SER A 388 -9.79 17.65 25.58
N VAL A 389 -10.35 16.72 24.79
CA VAL A 389 -11.37 15.76 25.23
C VAL A 389 -10.76 14.51 25.87
N CYS A 390 -9.68 14.00 25.28
CA CYS A 390 -9.03 12.76 25.67
C CYS A 390 -7.50 12.95 25.65
N PRO A 391 -6.89 13.38 26.77
CA PRO A 391 -5.44 13.44 26.90
C PRO A 391 -4.87 12.02 26.87
N ALA A 392 -4.11 11.73 25.82
CA ALA A 392 -3.40 10.48 25.59
C ALA A 392 -1.89 10.73 25.51
N ASP A 393 -1.09 9.73 25.87
CA ASP A 393 0.37 9.79 25.78
C ASP A 393 0.84 9.78 24.32
N GLU A 394 0.09 9.09 23.45
CA GLU A 394 0.35 9.03 22.01
C GLU A 394 -0.92 9.17 21.18
N TYR A 395 -0.81 9.93 20.09
CA TYR A 395 -1.85 10.09 19.07
C TYR A 395 -1.35 9.53 17.75
N LEU A 396 -2.02 8.51 17.22
CA LEU A 396 -1.57 7.78 16.04
C LEU A 396 -2.63 7.85 14.93
N PRO A 397 -2.45 8.73 13.93
CA PRO A 397 -3.27 8.68 12.73
C PRO A 397 -3.03 7.39 11.95
N THR A 398 -4.11 6.69 11.59
CA THR A 398 -4.07 5.46 10.81
C THR A 398 -4.73 5.66 9.45
N ASP A 399 -4.20 5.00 8.42
CA ASP A 399 -4.81 4.96 7.09
C ASP A 399 -4.51 3.64 6.36
N PRO A 400 -5.32 3.24 5.36
CA PRO A 400 -5.09 2.01 4.60
C PRO A 400 -4.10 2.16 3.42
N PHE A 401 -3.64 3.37 3.12
CA PHE A 401 -2.83 3.70 1.94
C PHE A 401 -1.31 3.79 2.25
N GLY A 402 -0.96 3.79 3.53
CA GLY A 402 0.40 4.00 4.01
C GLY A 402 0.90 5.41 3.71
N THR A 403 0.15 6.43 4.12
CA THR A 403 0.58 7.81 3.99
C THR A 403 1.78 8.08 4.91
N ALA A 404 2.74 8.88 4.46
CA ALA A 404 3.91 9.20 5.28
C ALA A 404 3.48 9.84 6.61
N GLY A 405 4.05 9.39 7.73
CA GLY A 405 3.72 9.89 9.07
C GLY A 405 2.46 9.28 9.70
N ARG A 406 1.75 8.39 9.01
CA ARG A 406 0.58 7.66 9.51
C ARG A 406 0.88 6.18 9.66
N LEU A 407 0.18 5.51 10.58
CA LEU A 407 0.27 4.07 10.79
C LEU A 407 -0.60 3.33 9.77
N THR A 408 0.02 2.53 8.91
CA THR A 408 -0.72 1.75 7.91
C THR A 408 -1.50 0.62 8.58
N LEU A 409 -2.84 0.68 8.52
CA LEU A 409 -3.72 -0.42 8.88
C LEU A 409 -4.65 -0.67 7.69
N SER A 410 -4.53 -1.83 7.05
CA SER A 410 -5.30 -2.22 5.87
C SER A 410 -5.86 -3.64 6.00
N LEU A 411 -7.08 -3.83 5.50
CA LEU A 411 -7.73 -5.14 5.38
C LEU A 411 -6.96 -6.08 4.45
N THR A 412 -6.18 -5.52 3.51
CA THR A 412 -5.35 -6.27 2.57
C THR A 412 -3.93 -6.51 3.08
N ASP A 413 -3.61 -6.06 4.29
CA ASP A 413 -2.28 -6.21 4.88
C ASP A 413 -2.34 -6.98 6.20
N ILE A 414 -1.85 -8.21 6.16
CA ILE A 414 -1.80 -9.11 7.33
C ILE A 414 -0.97 -8.54 8.47
N GLU A 415 0.01 -7.69 8.16
CA GLU A 415 0.89 -7.06 9.14
C GLU A 415 0.16 -5.96 9.94
N SER A 416 -1.04 -5.54 9.52
CA SER A 416 -1.88 -4.62 10.30
C SER A 416 -2.16 -5.15 11.69
N PHE A 417 -2.44 -6.46 11.80
CA PHE A 417 -2.59 -7.15 13.08
C PHE A 417 -1.31 -7.06 13.93
N ARG A 418 -0.14 -7.31 13.33
CA ARG A 418 1.14 -7.25 14.02
C ARG A 418 1.43 -5.85 14.56
N ARG A 419 1.15 -4.80 13.77
CA ARG A 419 1.34 -3.41 14.19
C ARG A 419 0.50 -3.08 15.42
N VAL A 420 -0.75 -3.50 15.45
CA VAL A 420 -1.61 -3.29 16.63
C VAL A 420 -1.09 -4.04 17.86
N GLN A 421 -0.62 -5.28 17.71
CA GLN A 421 -0.02 -6.03 18.82
C GLN A 421 1.27 -5.37 19.37
N GLN A 422 2.08 -4.75 18.50
CA GLN A 422 3.25 -3.97 18.93
C GLN A 422 2.83 -2.75 19.75
N LEU A 423 1.72 -2.08 19.39
CA LEU A 423 1.16 -0.98 20.17
C LEU A 423 0.71 -1.45 21.56
N LEU A 424 0.05 -2.60 21.65
CA LEU A 424 -0.36 -3.21 22.91
C LEU A 424 0.86 -3.56 23.78
N LEU A 425 1.86 -4.25 23.23
CA LEU A 425 3.10 -4.56 23.94
C LEU A 425 3.79 -3.28 24.44
N ARG A 426 3.84 -2.24 23.60
CA ARG A 426 4.41 -0.95 23.96
C ARG A 426 3.66 -0.32 25.11
N ALA A 427 2.34 -0.27 25.06
CA ALA A 427 1.51 0.26 26.13
C ALA A 427 1.72 -0.51 27.44
N MET A 428 1.80 -1.85 27.39
CA MET A 428 2.10 -2.68 28.57
C MET A 428 3.49 -2.40 29.14
N VAL A 429 4.51 -2.28 28.29
CA VAL A 429 5.88 -1.98 28.72
C VAL A 429 5.97 -0.60 29.37
N TYR A 430 5.26 0.42 28.86
CA TYR A 430 5.27 1.77 29.45
C TYR A 430 4.34 1.91 30.67
N ALA A 431 3.24 1.16 30.74
CA ALA A 431 2.36 1.10 31.90
C ALA A 431 2.95 0.31 33.08
N SER A 432 4.00 -0.46 32.85
CA SER A 432 4.72 -1.19 33.89
C SER A 432 5.97 -0.44 34.31
N GLU A 433 6.41 -0.64 35.55
CA GLU A 433 7.74 -0.28 36.04
C GLU A 433 8.60 -1.55 36.18
N PRO A 434 9.10 -2.13 35.07
CA PRO A 434 9.89 -3.39 35.09
C PRO A 434 11.20 -3.31 35.89
N GLU A 435 11.61 -2.11 36.27
CA GLU A 435 12.75 -1.79 37.13
C GLU A 435 12.40 -1.78 38.63
N ALA A 436 11.11 -1.73 38.98
CA ALA A 436 10.63 -1.72 40.36
C ALA A 436 10.40 -3.17 40.84
N GLY A 437 11.35 -3.67 41.64
CA GLY A 437 11.22 -4.95 42.35
C GLY A 437 11.62 -6.21 41.58
N ASP A 438 11.84 -7.29 42.32
CA ASP A 438 12.24 -8.59 41.77
C ASP A 438 11.05 -9.31 41.08
N ASP A 439 9.82 -8.99 41.48
CA ASP A 439 8.56 -9.63 41.04
C ASP A 439 7.96 -9.06 39.73
N ALA A 440 8.77 -8.45 38.86
CA ALA A 440 8.25 -7.89 37.62
C ALA A 440 7.88 -9.01 36.64
N ASP A 441 6.62 -9.04 36.19
CA ASP A 441 6.17 -10.02 35.19
C ASP A 441 6.53 -9.60 33.76
N CYS A 442 6.73 -10.59 32.90
CA CYS A 442 6.93 -10.36 31.49
C CYS A 442 5.60 -9.92 30.83
N PRO A 443 5.52 -8.73 30.22
CA PRO A 443 4.32 -8.23 29.53
C PRO A 443 3.93 -9.08 28.31
N PHE A 444 4.78 -10.03 27.93
CA PHE A 444 4.56 -10.87 26.76
C PHE A 444 3.99 -12.26 27.10
N CYS A 445 4.39 -12.85 28.23
CA CYS A 445 3.97 -14.23 28.57
C CYS A 445 3.49 -14.38 30.02
N GLY A 446 3.55 -13.32 30.83
CA GLY A 446 3.13 -13.33 32.24
C GLY A 446 4.11 -14.03 33.19
N HIS A 447 5.19 -14.63 32.69
CA HIS A 447 6.21 -15.25 33.54
C HIS A 447 7.10 -14.19 34.22
N PRO A 448 7.56 -14.41 35.47
CA PRO A 448 8.49 -13.50 36.13
C PRO A 448 9.73 -13.21 35.28
N LEU A 449 10.15 -11.95 35.24
CA LEU A 449 11.36 -11.52 34.55
C LEU A 449 12.60 -11.95 35.33
N GLY A 450 13.66 -12.35 34.63
CA GLY A 450 14.95 -12.64 35.26
C GLY A 450 15.57 -11.39 35.91
N ALA A 451 16.66 -11.58 36.65
CA ALA A 451 17.30 -10.53 37.43
C ALA A 451 17.61 -9.26 36.61
N LEU A 452 17.45 -8.10 37.25
CA LEU A 452 17.79 -6.80 36.67
C LEU A 452 19.30 -6.70 36.48
N ARG A 453 19.73 -6.46 35.25
CA ARG A 453 21.14 -6.15 34.94
C ARG A 453 21.29 -4.68 34.62
N VAL A 454 21.96 -3.95 35.50
CA VAL A 454 22.25 -2.53 35.33
C VAL A 454 23.48 -2.38 34.44
N THR A 455 23.45 -1.40 33.55
CA THR A 455 24.51 -1.03 32.61
C THR A 455 24.80 0.46 32.72
N ALA A 456 25.92 0.94 32.19
CA ALA A 456 26.28 2.36 32.25
C ALA A 456 25.18 3.29 31.67
N ASP A 457 24.47 2.81 30.64
CA ASP A 457 23.49 3.60 29.88
C ASP A 457 22.02 3.22 30.15
N GLY A 458 21.77 2.40 31.18
CA GLY A 458 20.41 1.97 31.55
C GLY A 458 20.35 0.57 32.17
N TRP A 459 19.32 -0.22 31.85
CA TRP A 459 19.14 -1.55 32.43
C TRP A 459 18.52 -2.54 31.44
N VAL A 460 18.71 -3.83 31.68
CA VAL A 460 18.16 -4.93 30.87
C VAL A 460 17.58 -6.04 31.74
N ARG A 461 16.38 -6.53 31.39
CA ARG A 461 15.79 -7.78 31.92
C ARG A 461 15.49 -8.74 30.77
N ASP A 462 15.76 -10.02 31.01
CA ASP A 462 15.44 -11.11 30.08
C ASP A 462 14.39 -12.03 30.72
N CYS A 463 13.36 -12.41 29.96
CA CYS A 463 12.41 -13.42 30.40
C CYS A 463 12.98 -14.83 30.14
N PRO A 464 13.12 -15.69 31.16
CA PRO A 464 13.67 -17.05 30.97
C PRO A 464 12.73 -17.95 30.15
N ALA A 465 11.41 -17.75 30.26
CA ALA A 465 10.42 -18.58 29.56
C ALA A 465 10.31 -18.24 28.07
N CYS A 466 10.05 -16.98 27.74
CA CYS A 466 9.78 -16.58 26.36
C CYS A 466 10.98 -15.94 25.64
N ARG A 467 12.10 -15.67 26.35
CA ARG A 467 13.30 -14.99 25.85
C ARG A 467 13.08 -13.54 25.42
N THR A 468 11.96 -12.92 25.78
CA THR A 468 11.75 -11.49 25.56
C THR A 468 12.73 -10.69 26.41
N ARG A 469 13.49 -9.83 25.75
CA ARG A 469 14.39 -8.86 26.38
C ARG A 469 13.68 -7.51 26.47
N ILE A 470 13.77 -6.86 27.62
CA ILE A 470 13.29 -5.50 27.84
C ILE A 470 14.49 -4.70 28.31
N ALA A 471 14.74 -3.55 27.68
CA ALA A 471 15.84 -2.68 28.05
C ALA A 471 15.39 -1.23 28.11
N ARG A 472 15.87 -0.50 29.13
CA ARG A 472 15.83 0.96 29.17
C ARG A 472 17.16 1.49 28.68
N CYS A 473 17.11 2.43 27.76
CA CYS A 473 18.28 3.07 27.15
C CYS A 473 18.17 4.59 27.35
N LEU A 474 19.31 5.27 27.46
CA LEU A 474 19.39 6.73 27.37
C LEU A 474 19.69 7.16 25.93
N CYS A 475 19.00 8.18 25.43
CA CYS A 475 19.36 8.78 24.14
C CYS A 475 20.59 9.69 24.33
N PRO A 476 21.74 9.43 23.69
CA PRO A 476 22.94 10.27 23.84
C PRO A 476 22.77 11.66 23.22
N VAL A 477 21.82 11.86 22.31
CA VAL A 477 21.57 13.15 21.66
C VAL A 477 20.63 14.04 22.49
N THR A 478 19.58 13.45 23.07
CA THR A 478 18.53 14.21 23.76
C THR A 478 18.61 14.11 25.28
N GLY A 479 19.41 13.18 25.81
CA GLY A 479 19.46 12.83 27.24
C GLY A 479 18.20 12.12 27.77
N LEU A 480 17.18 11.92 26.93
CA LEU A 480 15.92 11.33 27.36
C LEU A 480 15.96 9.79 27.31
N ALA A 481 15.41 9.16 28.34
CA ALA A 481 15.26 7.71 28.38
C ALA A 481 14.17 7.21 27.42
N TYR A 482 14.35 5.98 26.94
CA TYR A 482 13.38 5.23 26.14
C TYR A 482 13.50 3.73 26.41
N ARG A 483 12.40 3.00 26.20
CA ARG A 483 12.38 1.54 26.35
C ARG A 483 12.47 0.86 24.98
N THR A 484 13.15 -0.27 24.95
CA THR A 484 13.26 -1.16 23.79
C THR A 484 12.94 -2.58 24.21
N THR A 485 12.51 -3.37 23.24
CA THR A 485 12.29 -4.80 23.41
C THR A 485 12.98 -5.57 22.30
N GLY A 486 13.30 -6.82 22.56
CA GLY A 486 13.98 -7.70 21.61
C GLY A 486 13.91 -9.16 22.03
N ILE A 487 14.71 -10.00 21.38
CA ILE A 487 14.86 -11.41 21.74
C ILE A 487 16.27 -11.62 22.28
N CYS A 488 16.37 -12.24 23.45
CA CYS A 488 17.64 -12.66 24.01
C CYS A 488 18.28 -13.74 23.11
N PRO A 489 19.52 -13.54 22.62
CA PRO A 489 20.23 -14.58 21.89
C PRO A 489 20.53 -15.78 22.82
N PRO A 490 20.51 -17.02 22.30
CA PRO A 490 20.88 -18.18 23.11
C PRO A 490 22.33 -18.05 23.60
N GLU A 491 22.59 -18.48 24.83
CA GLU A 491 23.90 -18.40 25.49
C GLU A 491 25.02 -18.97 24.59
N GLY A 492 26.16 -18.26 24.54
CA GLY A 492 27.34 -18.68 23.77
C GLY A 492 27.33 -18.34 22.28
N ARG A 493 26.31 -17.66 21.74
CA ARG A 493 26.32 -17.14 20.36
C ARG A 493 26.42 -15.62 20.33
N ILE A 494 27.49 -15.10 19.74
CA ILE A 494 27.57 -13.72 19.22
C ILE A 494 26.30 -13.49 18.38
N PRO A 495 25.59 -12.35 18.52
CA PRO A 495 24.44 -12.06 17.67
C PRO A 495 24.88 -12.26 16.22
N VAL A 496 24.33 -13.29 15.58
CA VAL A 496 24.52 -13.49 14.15
C VAL A 496 24.06 -12.18 13.54
N ARG A 497 25.00 -11.40 12.96
CA ARG A 497 24.64 -10.35 12.00
C ARG A 497 23.67 -11.04 11.08
N ARG A 498 22.37 -10.72 11.20
CA ARG A 498 21.33 -11.37 10.40
C ARG A 498 21.83 -11.27 8.98
N THR A 499 22.27 -12.40 8.43
CA THR A 499 22.87 -12.46 7.11
C THR A 499 21.87 -11.76 6.21
N ALA A 500 22.34 -10.73 5.50
CA ALA A 500 21.53 -9.99 4.56
C ALA A 500 20.70 -11.01 3.77
N VAL A 501 19.41 -11.08 4.06
CA VAL A 501 18.47 -11.81 3.21
C VAL A 501 18.69 -11.17 1.86
N GLN A 502 19.13 -11.98 0.90
CA GLN A 502 19.53 -11.52 -0.43
C GLN A 502 18.57 -10.43 -0.88
N THR A 503 19.08 -9.22 -0.99
CA THR A 503 18.38 -8.09 -1.59
C THR A 503 17.99 -8.54 -2.97
N VAL A 504 16.72 -8.88 -3.16
CA VAL A 504 16.16 -9.07 -4.50
C VAL A 504 16.38 -7.72 -5.21
N PRO A 505 17.02 -7.71 -6.40
CA PRO A 505 17.40 -6.47 -7.03
C PRO A 505 16.20 -5.56 -7.28
N GLU A 506 16.45 -4.29 -7.06
CA GLU A 506 15.53 -3.16 -7.02
C GLU A 506 14.78 -2.97 -8.34
N ARG A 507 13.43 -2.94 -8.27
CA ARG A 507 12.58 -2.12 -9.17
C ARG A 507 11.33 -1.65 -8.42
N GLY A 508 11.42 -0.48 -7.78
CA GLY A 508 10.28 0.28 -7.27
C GLY A 508 10.28 0.46 -5.75
N GLY A 509 10.10 1.70 -5.28
CA GLY A 509 10.21 2.11 -3.87
C GLY A 509 9.18 1.52 -2.91
N ASP A 510 8.22 0.70 -3.37
CA ASP A 510 7.23 0.04 -2.52
C ASP A 510 7.84 -1.13 -1.70
N THR A 511 8.92 -1.76 -2.16
CA THR A 511 9.58 -2.89 -1.45
C THR A 511 10.35 -2.47 -0.20
N TRP A 512 10.75 -1.20 -0.07
CA TRP A 512 11.43 -0.70 1.13
C TRP A 512 10.53 -0.80 2.38
N ARG A 513 9.23 -0.54 2.23
CA ARG A 513 8.26 -0.67 3.33
C ARG A 513 8.15 -2.13 3.80
N ALA A 514 8.04 -3.04 2.84
CA ALA A 514 7.97 -4.48 3.08
C ALA A 514 9.23 -5.01 3.81
N ASP A 515 10.43 -4.58 3.43
CA ASP A 515 11.67 -5.01 4.11
C ASP A 515 11.89 -4.36 5.48
N ALA A 516 11.42 -3.13 5.69
CA ALA A 516 11.42 -2.50 7.01
C ALA A 516 10.45 -3.21 7.96
N GLU A 517 9.28 -3.62 7.48
CA GLU A 517 8.24 -4.33 8.24
C GLU A 517 8.62 -5.78 8.55
N ARG A 518 9.26 -6.50 7.63
CA ARG A 518 9.89 -7.82 7.87
C ARG A 518 10.89 -7.78 9.03
N ARG A 519 11.55 -6.64 9.24
CA ARG A 519 12.51 -6.47 10.34
C ARG A 519 11.83 -6.22 11.66
N MET A 520 10.63 -5.63 11.67
CA MET A 520 9.81 -5.43 12.86
C MET A 520 9.28 -6.76 13.38
N ASN A 521 10.14 -7.51 14.05
CA ASN A 521 9.72 -8.62 14.89
C ASN A 521 8.58 -8.12 15.78
N PHE A 522 7.46 -8.85 15.84
CA PHE A 522 6.26 -8.42 16.58
C PHE A 522 6.56 -8.08 18.05
N ARG A 523 7.67 -8.58 18.60
CA ARG A 523 8.15 -8.29 19.95
C ARG A 523 8.89 -6.97 20.10
N ASN A 524 9.06 -6.17 19.05
CA ASN A 524 9.80 -4.92 19.09
C ASN A 524 8.86 -3.72 19.18
N ILE A 525 9.03 -2.91 20.22
CA ILE A 525 8.24 -1.69 20.46
C ILE A 525 8.87 -0.43 19.84
N THR A 526 10.06 -0.56 19.25
CA THR A 526 10.77 0.52 18.56
C THR A 526 11.03 0.14 17.11
N ARG A 527 11.06 1.15 16.23
CA ARG A 527 11.43 0.96 14.82
C ARG A 527 12.82 0.34 14.74
N LEU A 528 13.04 -0.57 13.80
CA LEU A 528 14.36 -1.15 13.56
C LEU A 528 14.99 -0.63 12.28
N SER A 529 16.32 -0.62 12.24
CA SER A 529 17.12 -0.33 11.05
C SER A 529 17.17 -1.53 10.08
N PRO A 530 17.57 -1.30 8.81
CA PRO A 530 18.74 -1.95 8.24
C PRO A 530 19.05 -3.38 8.68
N ASP A 531 19.83 -3.37 9.73
CA ASP A 531 20.56 -4.49 10.27
C ASP A 531 19.85 -5.10 11.49
N GLY A 532 18.60 -4.69 11.74
CA GLY A 532 17.77 -5.12 12.86
C GLY A 532 18.07 -4.43 14.18
N SER A 533 18.82 -3.31 14.17
CA SER A 533 19.13 -2.55 15.39
C SER A 533 18.01 -1.56 15.73
N PRO A 534 17.70 -1.33 17.02
CA PRO A 534 16.65 -0.41 17.41
C PRO A 534 17.02 1.03 17.08
N VAL A 535 16.09 1.74 16.44
CA VAL A 535 16.16 3.17 16.16
C VAL A 535 15.61 3.91 17.35
N CYS A 536 16.38 4.86 17.89
CA CYS A 536 15.97 5.66 19.02
C CYS A 536 14.73 6.51 18.66
N PRO A 537 13.62 6.39 19.41
CA PRO A 537 12.40 7.16 19.12
C PRO A 537 12.55 8.65 19.45
N ARG A 538 13.61 9.06 20.15
CA ARG A 538 13.86 10.46 20.54
C ARG A 538 14.60 11.28 19.49
N CYS A 539 15.59 10.67 18.82
CA CYS A 539 16.44 11.38 17.85
C CYS A 539 16.40 10.77 16.44
N GLY A 540 15.72 9.63 16.26
CA GLY A 540 15.64 8.92 14.98
C GLY A 540 16.94 8.24 14.52
N ARG A 541 17.98 8.19 15.36
CA ARG A 541 19.29 7.58 15.05
C ARG A 541 19.43 6.21 15.73
N ILE A 542 20.30 5.37 15.16
CA ILE A 542 20.65 4.06 15.74
C ILE A 542 21.74 4.31 16.78
N HIS A 543 21.55 3.74 17.97
CA HIS A 543 22.55 3.71 19.04
C HIS A 543 22.81 2.27 19.42
N SER A 544 24.03 1.97 19.84
CA SER A 544 24.36 0.67 20.42
C SER A 544 23.47 0.44 21.65
N PRO A 545 22.67 -0.64 21.70
CA PRO A 545 21.97 -0.99 22.93
C PRO A 545 23.02 -1.29 24.02
N PRO A 546 22.68 -1.10 25.31
CA PRO A 546 23.61 -1.37 26.40
C PRO A 546 24.14 -2.81 26.29
N ALA A 547 25.45 -2.93 26.08
CA ALA A 547 26.12 -4.22 26.11
C ALA A 547 26.13 -4.72 27.56
N PRO A 548 25.92 -6.03 27.82
CA PRO A 548 26.16 -6.55 29.15
C PRO A 548 27.62 -6.28 29.51
N CYS A 549 27.87 -5.75 30.70
CA CYS A 549 29.21 -5.76 31.28
C CYS A 549 29.70 -7.21 31.22
N GLY A 550 30.83 -7.43 30.55
CA GLY A 550 31.46 -8.74 30.50
C GLY A 550 31.69 -9.25 31.92
N GLY A 551 31.14 -10.44 32.20
CA GLY A 551 31.64 -11.30 33.26
C GLY A 551 32.75 -12.18 32.70
#